data_AF-D2IHG3-F1
#
_entry.id   AF-D2IHG3-F1
#
_cell.length_a   1.000
_cell.length_b   1.000
_cell.length_c   1.000
_cell.angle_alpha   90.00
_cell.angle_beta   90.00
_cell.angle_gamma   90.00
#
_symmetry.space_group_name_H-M   'P 1'
#
loop_
_entity.id
_entity.type
_entity.pdbx_description
1 polymer ?
#
loop_
_entity_poly.entity_id
_entity_poly.type
_entity_poly.pdbx_seq_one_letter_code
_entity_poly.pdbx_strand_id
1 'polypeptide(L)' 'ISMKLGLAPFHFWFPEVLQGSSLITGLLLSTIMKFPPITLLYMTSPSLNPTLLAIMAILSVATGGWMGLNQTQI' A
#
# COMPACT_ATOMS: atom_id res chain seq x y z
N ILE A 1 10.68 -2.21 0.45
CA ILE A 1 9.73 -1.18 0.93
C ILE A 1 8.36 -1.35 0.27
N SER A 2 8.30 -1.47 -1.07
CA SER A 2 7.04 -1.59 -1.84
C SER A 2 6.08 -2.69 -1.34
N MET A 3 6.56 -3.90 -1.04
CA MET A 3 5.74 -4.98 -0.47
C MET A 3 5.08 -4.61 0.87
N LYS A 4 5.85 -4.02 1.80
CA LYS A 4 5.34 -3.62 3.12
C LYS A 4 4.35 -2.44 3.03
N LEU A 5 4.58 -1.52 2.10
CA LEU A 5 3.63 -0.44 1.83
C LEU A 5 2.38 -0.93 1.09
N GLY A 6 2.42 -2.10 0.46
CA GLY A 6 1.33 -2.59 -0.39
C GLY A 6 1.22 -1.81 -1.71
N LEU A 7 2.35 -1.37 -2.28
CA LEU A 7 2.37 -0.76 -3.62
C LEU A 7 2.21 -1.85 -4.68
N ALA A 8 1.58 -1.54 -5.82
CA ALA A 8 1.50 -2.45 -6.95
C ALA A 8 2.91 -2.82 -7.48
N PRO A 9 3.14 -4.09 -7.91
CA PRO A 9 2.18 -5.20 -8.01
C PRO A 9 1.99 -6.00 -6.70
N PHE A 10 2.51 -5.54 -5.58
CA PHE A 10 2.58 -6.26 -4.31
C PHE A 10 1.41 -5.96 -3.36
N HIS A 11 0.26 -5.54 -3.88
CA HIS A 11 -0.88 -5.05 -3.09
C HIS A 11 -1.91 -6.14 -2.72
N PHE A 12 -1.84 -7.32 -3.37
CA PHE A 12 -2.78 -8.44 -3.24
C PHE A 12 -2.80 -9.18 -1.89
N TRP A 13 -2.06 -8.70 -0.89
CA TRP A 13 -2.18 -9.25 0.47
C TRP A 13 -3.05 -8.37 1.35
N PHE A 14 -3.19 -7.10 0.98
CA PHE A 14 -3.73 -6.08 1.86
C PHE A 14 -5.26 -6.15 1.97
N PRO A 15 -6.05 -6.30 0.88
CA PRO A 15 -7.50 -6.44 0.96
C PRO A 15 -7.94 -7.66 1.79
N GLU A 16 -7.30 -8.81 1.59
CA GLU A 16 -7.64 -10.09 2.22
C GLU A 16 -7.32 -10.04 3.73
N VAL A 17 -6.16 -9.47 4.08
CA VAL A 17 -5.79 -9.29 5.49
C VAL A 17 -6.69 -8.27 6.17
N LEU A 18 -7.08 -7.18 5.50
CA LEU A 18 -8.02 -6.22 6.06
C LEU A 18 -9.39 -6.86 6.32
N GLN A 19 -9.96 -7.53 5.32
CA GLN A 19 -11.29 -8.16 5.39
C GLN A 19 -11.34 -9.29 6.43
N GLY A 20 -10.24 -10.03 6.61
CA GLY A 20 -10.13 -11.09 7.61
C GLY A 20 -9.83 -10.63 9.03
N SER A 21 -9.61 -9.33 9.26
CA SER A 21 -9.18 -8.78 10.55
C SER A 21 -10.29 -8.00 11.27
N SER A 22 -10.15 -7.82 12.59
CA SER A 22 -11.03 -6.92 13.34
C SER A 22 -10.85 -5.45 12.88
N LEU A 23 -11.86 -4.61 13.08
CA LEU A 23 -11.78 -3.19 12.71
C LEU A 23 -10.60 -2.47 13.36
N ILE A 24 -10.30 -2.76 14.64
CA ILE A 24 -9.17 -2.14 15.34
C ILE A 24 -7.83 -2.57 14.72
N THR A 25 -7.68 -3.86 14.40
CA THR A 25 -6.46 -4.36 13.74
C THR A 25 -6.30 -3.80 12.34
N GLY A 26 -7.40 -3.69 11.57
CA GLY A 26 -7.40 -3.08 10.23
C GLY A 26 -7.04 -1.59 10.29
N LEU A 27 -7.54 -0.86 11.28
CA LEU A 27 -7.20 0.54 11.52
C LEU A 27 -5.71 0.70 11.83
N LEU A 28 -5.15 -0.12 12.72
CA LEU A 28 -3.72 -0.09 13.03
C LEU A 28 -2.84 -0.46 11.82
N LEU A 29 -3.26 -1.45 11.04
CA LEU A 29 -2.56 -1.91 9.84
C LEU A 29 -2.56 -0.85 8.72
N SER A 30 -3.68 -0.14 8.54
CA SER A 30 -3.85 0.90 7.53
C SER A 30 -3.20 2.24 7.91
N THR A 31 -2.90 2.47 9.20
CA THR A 31 -2.33 3.73 9.70
C THR A 31 -0.91 3.55 10.24
N ILE A 32 -0.78 3.08 11.49
CA ILE A 32 0.48 3.06 12.24
C ILE A 32 1.53 2.19 11.55
N MET A 33 1.13 1.04 10.99
CA MET A 33 2.07 0.12 10.34
C MET A 33 2.64 0.67 9.01
N LYS A 34 2.06 1.74 8.45
CA LYS A 34 2.62 2.43 7.28
C LYS A 34 3.77 3.38 7.65
N PHE A 35 3.86 3.83 8.91
CA PHE A 35 4.85 4.84 9.31
C PHE A 35 6.31 4.34 9.17
N PRO A 36 6.72 3.18 9.69
CA PRO A 36 8.10 2.71 9.56
C PRO A 36 8.61 2.54 8.11
N PRO A 37 7.85 1.95 7.17
CA PRO A 37 8.32 1.86 5.79
C PRO A 37 8.29 3.21 5.04
N ILE A 38 7.41 4.15 5.40
CA ILE A 38 7.43 5.51 4.84
C ILE A 38 8.68 6.28 5.30
N THR A 39 9.06 6.19 6.58
CA THR A 39 10.27 6.86 7.08
C THR A 39 11.52 6.33 6.38
N LEU A 40 11.64 5.01 6.18
CA LEU A 40 12.73 4.42 5.41
C LEU A 40 12.72 4.88 3.95
N LEU A 41 11.55 4.96 3.30
CA LEU A 41 11.44 5.48 1.93
C LEU A 41 11.94 6.92 1.86
N TYR A 42 11.54 7.76 2.82
CA TYR A 42 11.96 9.16 2.88
C TYR A 42 13.48 9.28 3.06
N MET A 43 14.07 8.59 4.04
CA MET A 43 15.50 8.63 4.34
C MET A 43 16.38 8.12 3.18
N THR A 44 15.87 7.18 2.39
CA THR A 44 16.60 6.59 1.25
C THR A 44 16.23 7.19 -0.10
N SER A 45 15.24 8.11 -0.14
CA SER A 45 14.70 8.68 -1.38
C SER A 45 15.74 9.25 -2.36
N PRO A 46 16.85 9.89 -1.93
CA PRO A 46 17.85 10.42 -2.87
C PRO A 46 18.60 9.33 -3.66
N SER A 47 18.58 8.08 -3.18
CA SER A 47 19.29 6.94 -3.79
C SER A 47 18.37 6.00 -4.57
N LEU A 48 17.08 6.30 -4.65
CA LEU A 48 16.10 5.48 -5.36
C LEU A 48 15.86 5.98 -6.78
N ASN A 49 15.49 5.07 -7.69
CA ASN A 49 15.13 5.44 -9.06
C ASN A 49 13.74 6.12 -9.08
N PRO A 50 13.65 7.41 -9.44
CA PRO A 50 12.38 8.15 -9.40
C PRO A 50 11.38 7.67 -10.47
N THR A 51 11.86 7.24 -11.64
CA THR A 51 11.01 6.71 -12.72
C THR A 51 10.32 5.43 -12.27
N LEU A 52 11.04 4.52 -11.63
CA LEU A 52 10.46 3.28 -11.09
C LEU A 52 9.43 3.57 -9.99
N LEU A 53 9.74 4.50 -9.08
CA LEU A 53 8.80 4.92 -8.03
C LEU A 53 7.50 5.51 -8.62
N ALA A 54 7.62 6.37 -9.65
CA ALA A 54 6.47 6.96 -10.33
C ALA A 54 5.60 5.90 -11.03
N ILE A 55 6.21 4.93 -11.71
CA ILE A 55 5.50 3.81 -12.34
C ILE A 55 4.73 3.02 -11.28
N MET A 56 5.36 2.66 -10.17
CA MET A 56 4.68 1.95 -9.07
C MET A 56 3.53 2.78 -8.48
N ALA A 57 3.70 4.10 -8.35
CA ALA A 57 2.65 4.98 -7.84
C ALA A 57 1.43 5.03 -8.79
N ILE A 58 1.66 5.25 -10.09
CA ILE A 58 0.60 5.27 -11.11
C ILE A 58 -0.12 3.92 -11.16
N LEU A 59 0.63 2.81 -11.17
CA LEU A 59 0.04 1.47 -11.13
C LEU A 59 -0.80 1.26 -9.87
N SER A 60 -0.33 1.71 -8.70
CA SER A 60 -1.07 1.56 -7.44
C SER A 60 -2.39 2.32 -7.44
N VAL A 61 -2.40 3.55 -7.98
CA VAL A 61 -3.62 4.36 -8.10
C VAL A 61 -4.59 3.71 -9.09
N ALA A 62 -4.09 3.27 -10.25
CA ALA A 62 -4.93 2.65 -11.28
C ALA A 62 -5.58 1.35 -10.77
N THR A 63 -4.79 0.43 -10.20
CA THR A 63 -5.33 -0.85 -9.71
C THR A 63 -6.21 -0.68 -8.48
N GLY A 64 -5.83 0.18 -7.53
CA GLY A 64 -6.63 0.48 -6.35
C GLY A 64 -7.99 1.09 -6.70
N GLY A 65 -8.00 2.07 -7.62
CA GLY A 65 -9.23 2.69 -8.10
C GLY A 65 -10.14 1.69 -8.81
N TRP A 66 -9.59 0.87 -9.72
CA TRP A 66 -10.37 -0.10 -10.47
C TRP A 66 -10.93 -1.23 -9.59
N MET A 67 -10.11 -1.77 -8.68
CA MET A 67 -10.50 -2.85 -7.77
C MET A 67 -11.57 -2.39 -6.76
N GLY A 68 -11.48 -1.14 -6.30
CA GLY A 68 -12.43 -0.58 -5.32
C GLY A 68 -13.86 -0.46 -5.85
N LEU A 69 -14.07 -0.31 -7.17
CA LEU A 69 -15.42 -0.21 -7.75
C LEU A 69 -16.25 -1.48 -7.62
N ASN A 70 -15.60 -2.64 -7.46
CA ASN A 70 -16.26 -3.94 -7.38
C ASN A 70 -16.32 -4.50 -5.95
N GLN A 71 -16.15 -3.66 -4.92
CA GLN A 71 -16.17 -4.09 -3.53
C GLN A 71 -17.42 -3.58 -2.80
N THR A 72 -18.13 -4.49 -2.13
CA THR A 72 -19.32 -4.18 -1.30
C THR A 72 -19.01 -4.14 0.19
N GLN A 73 -17.85 -4.67 0.59
CA GLN A 73 -17.38 -4.70 1.97
C GLN A 73 -16.72 -3.36 2.34
N ILE A 74 -16.92 -2.96 3.59
CA ILE A 74 -16.17 -1.87 4.25
C ILE A 74 -14.87 -2.46 4.79
#